data_AF-A0A956P0L7-F1
#
_entry.id   AF-A0A956P0L7-F1
#
_cell.length_a   1.000
_cell.length_b   1.000
_cell.length_c   1.000
_cell.angle_alpha   90.00
_cell.angle_beta   90.00
_cell.angle_gamma   90.00
#
_symmetry.space_group_name_H-M   'P 1'
#
loop_
_entity.id
_entity.type
_entity.pdbx_description
1 polymer ?
#
loop_
_entity_poly.entity_id
_entity_poly.type
_entity_poly.pdbx_seq_one_letter_code
_entity_poly.pdbx_strand_id
1 'polypeptide(L)'
;KFALGENVTRKNSGRVIVVGQPQPQPRYPSSRMGQEEVLRDAFTRAIDYRRSWEDYRARVAKGEKNLVAPRRDLELEPLVEVLEGTRLVHAHSYRADEMLMLLELADEFGFTVQTLQHALEAYKIAPEIARHGAGISTFADMWGYKIEAYDAIPYNVAVTMRAGVLSTINSDDDGRARRLNIDAAKLVRYGGLTDDEALATITINGAKQLGVGDRVGSIEVGKDADVVLWNGHPLSVYSHPLTTFIDGEIFFDVERDKAKRAALEAERAELEAAEPNKVPTPSRGGAGRGATPPADSTWESRR
;
A
#
# COMPACT_ATOMS: atom_id res chain seq x y z
N LYS A 1 4.57 2.78 -8.65
CA LYS A 1 3.88 3.25 -7.42
C LYS A 1 3.80 4.76 -7.51
N PHE A 2 2.59 5.30 -7.59
CA PHE A 2 2.37 6.74 -7.46
C PHE A 2 2.25 7.07 -5.97
N ALA A 3 2.78 8.20 -5.53
CA ALA A 3 2.67 8.63 -4.13
C ALA A 3 2.20 10.08 -4.09
N LEU A 4 0.97 10.25 -3.62
CA LEU A 4 0.31 11.53 -3.42
C LEU A 4 0.47 11.95 -1.96
N GLY A 5 0.75 13.22 -1.74
CA GLY A 5 0.46 13.84 -0.45
C GLY A 5 1.43 13.64 0.71
N GLU A 6 2.50 12.85 0.60
CA GLU A 6 3.47 12.81 1.70
C GLU A 6 4.35 14.06 1.71
N ASN A 7 3.93 15.08 2.46
CA ASN A 7 4.69 16.31 2.74
C ASN A 7 5.24 16.99 1.47
N VAL A 8 4.41 17.09 0.42
CA VAL A 8 4.74 17.72 -0.87
C VAL A 8 5.28 19.15 -0.68
N THR A 9 4.73 19.87 0.30
CA THR A 9 5.13 21.25 0.62
C THR A 9 6.37 21.35 1.50
N ARG A 10 6.85 20.22 2.04
CA ARG A 10 8.05 20.11 2.89
C ARG A 10 8.10 21.12 4.04
N LYS A 11 6.95 21.54 4.56
CA LYS A 11 6.83 22.60 5.57
C LYS A 11 7.62 22.31 6.86
N ASN A 12 7.90 21.04 7.14
CA ASN A 12 8.68 20.57 8.30
C ASN A 12 10.03 19.93 7.95
N SER A 13 10.53 20.02 6.71
CA SER A 13 11.94 19.69 6.43
C SER A 13 12.79 20.83 6.98
N GLY A 14 13.09 20.75 8.28
CA GLY A 14 13.76 21.80 9.03
C GLY A 14 14.92 22.40 8.25
N ARG A 15 14.80 23.69 7.94
CA ARG A 15 15.93 24.56 7.59
C ARG A 15 16.79 24.72 8.84
N VAL A 16 17.48 23.66 9.27
CA VAL A 16 18.60 23.83 10.20
C VAL A 16 19.71 24.46 9.38
N ILE A 17 19.78 25.80 9.43
CA ILE A 17 20.87 26.54 8.81
C ILE A 17 22.11 26.28 9.67
N VAL A 18 22.90 25.28 9.31
CA VAL A 18 24.24 25.09 9.88
C VAL A 18 25.18 26.04 9.14
N VAL A 19 25.70 27.04 9.85
CA VAL A 19 26.69 27.98 9.30
C VAL A 19 27.90 27.19 8.79
N GLY A 20 28.22 27.33 7.50
CA GLY A 20 29.35 26.62 6.87
C GLY A 20 29.00 25.29 6.17
N GLN A 21 27.74 24.84 6.18
CA GLN A 21 27.29 23.69 5.37
C GLN A 21 26.53 24.14 4.11
N PRO A 22 26.67 23.44 2.97
CA PRO A 22 25.86 23.69 1.79
C PRO A 22 24.37 23.56 2.12
N GLN A 23 23.58 24.59 1.80
CA GLN A 23 22.14 24.51 1.97
C GLN A 23 21.57 23.45 1.03
N PRO A 24 20.66 22.57 1.50
CA PRO A 24 20.00 21.63 0.61
C PRO A 24 19.23 22.40 -0.46
N GLN A 25 19.54 22.11 -1.72
CA GLN A 25 18.92 22.78 -2.87
C GLN A 25 17.40 22.54 -2.86
N PRO A 26 16.59 23.56 -3.16
CA PRO A 26 15.16 23.37 -3.35
C PRO A 26 14.94 22.35 -4.46
N ARG A 27 14.29 21.23 -4.14
CA ARG A 27 13.92 20.21 -5.13
C ARG A 27 12.49 20.49 -5.59
N TYR A 28 12.29 20.51 -6.90
CA TYR A 28 10.98 20.52 -7.52
C TYR A 28 10.33 19.12 -7.39
N PRO A 29 9.01 19.00 -7.13
CA PRO A 29 8.05 20.06 -6.85
C PRO A 29 7.98 20.40 -5.34
N SER A 30 7.51 21.61 -5.01
CA SER A 30 7.29 22.10 -3.63
C SER A 30 5.85 22.54 -3.37
N SER A 31 4.94 22.28 -4.31
CA SER A 31 3.52 22.58 -4.22
C SER A 31 2.70 21.40 -4.77
N ARG A 32 1.41 21.35 -4.43
CA ARG A 32 0.50 20.31 -4.95
C ARG A 32 0.29 20.43 -6.45
N MET A 33 0.11 21.65 -6.96
CA MET A 33 0.06 21.91 -8.41
C MET A 33 1.36 21.48 -9.11
N GLY A 34 2.51 21.63 -8.45
CA GLY A 34 3.78 21.14 -8.98
C GLY A 34 3.84 19.60 -9.03
N GLN A 35 3.16 18.88 -8.14
CA GLN A 35 3.07 17.43 -8.25
C GLN A 35 2.25 16.99 -9.45
N GLU A 36 1.12 17.65 -9.71
CA GLU A 36 0.34 17.40 -10.93
C GLU A 36 1.21 17.61 -12.17
N GLU A 37 1.94 18.74 -12.24
CA GLU A 37 2.81 19.04 -13.38
C GLU A 37 3.92 18.00 -13.57
N VAL A 38 4.52 17.49 -12.49
CA VAL A 38 5.52 16.40 -12.58
C VAL A 38 4.93 15.14 -13.20
N LEU A 39 3.71 14.77 -12.79
CA LEU A 39 3.04 13.59 -13.33
C LEU A 39 2.68 13.81 -14.81
N ARG A 40 2.14 14.99 -15.13
CA ARG A 40 1.79 15.41 -16.49
C ARG A 40 2.98 15.42 -17.43
N ASP A 41 4.11 16.00 -17.02
CA ASP A 41 5.36 15.98 -17.79
C ASP A 41 5.84 14.55 -18.03
N ALA A 42 5.83 13.70 -16.99
CA ALA A 42 6.27 12.32 -17.09
C ALA A 42 5.45 11.53 -18.12
N PHE A 43 4.12 11.66 -18.12
CA PHE A 43 3.27 10.99 -19.10
C PHE A 43 3.37 11.60 -20.50
N THR A 44 3.56 12.91 -20.62
CA THR A 44 3.83 13.56 -21.91
C THR A 44 5.11 13.02 -22.54
N ARG A 45 6.18 12.92 -21.75
CA ARG A 45 7.45 12.31 -22.16
C ARG A 45 7.29 10.83 -22.52
N ALA A 46 6.45 10.09 -21.80
CA ALA A 46 6.16 8.69 -22.12
C ALA A 46 5.44 8.53 -23.46
N ILE A 47 4.52 9.44 -23.81
CA ILE A 47 3.86 9.45 -25.13
C ILE A 47 4.88 9.71 -26.24
N ASP A 48 5.73 10.71 -26.09
CA ASP A 48 6.78 11.02 -27.07
C ASP A 48 7.77 9.86 -27.22
N TYR A 49 8.11 9.24 -26.09
CA TYR A 49 8.96 8.05 -26.04
C TYR A 49 8.35 6.88 -26.81
N ARG A 50 7.08 6.55 -26.54
CA ARG A 50 6.33 5.51 -27.27
C ARG A 50 6.30 5.81 -28.76
N ARG A 51 5.98 7.05 -29.15
CA ARG A 51 5.92 7.49 -30.54
C ARG A 51 7.27 7.32 -31.26
N SER A 52 8.38 7.63 -30.59
CA SER A 52 9.72 7.44 -31.17
C SER A 52 10.02 5.98 -31.49
N TRP A 53 9.60 5.07 -30.63
CA TRP A 53 9.74 3.63 -30.84
C TRP A 53 8.80 3.10 -31.91
N GLU A 54 7.56 3.59 -31.97
CA GLU A 54 6.61 3.25 -33.03
C GLU A 54 7.11 3.67 -34.41
N ASP A 55 7.62 4.90 -34.55
CA ASP A 55 8.22 5.37 -35.81
C ASP A 55 9.42 4.51 -36.21
N TYR A 56 10.34 4.25 -35.28
CA TYR A 56 11.48 3.38 -35.53
C TYR A 56 11.04 1.99 -36.01
N ARG A 57 10.10 1.34 -35.31
CA ARG A 57 9.58 0.01 -35.69
C ARG A 57 8.90 0.04 -37.06
N ALA A 58 8.12 1.08 -37.37
CA ALA A 58 7.45 1.22 -38.65
C ALA A 58 8.44 1.39 -39.82
N ARG A 59 9.51 2.17 -39.62
CA ARG A 59 10.56 2.39 -40.62
C ARG A 59 11.42 1.15 -40.84
N VAL A 60 11.73 0.41 -39.77
CA VAL A 60 12.37 -0.92 -39.86
C VAL A 60 11.49 -1.87 -40.68
N ALA A 61 10.18 -1.91 -40.44
CA ALA A 61 9.25 -2.76 -41.18
C ALA A 61 9.15 -2.39 -42.68
N LYS A 62 9.41 -1.12 -43.04
CA LYS A 62 9.50 -0.65 -44.44
C LYS A 62 10.84 -0.99 -45.12
N GLY A 63 11.80 -1.57 -44.40
CA GLY A 63 13.11 -1.93 -44.93
C GLY A 63 14.09 -0.76 -45.06
N GLU A 64 13.83 0.36 -44.38
CA GLU A 64 14.79 1.47 -44.33
C GLU A 64 16.09 1.03 -43.63
N LYS A 65 17.23 1.37 -44.24
CA LYS A 65 18.56 1.02 -43.74
C LYS A 65 19.17 2.19 -42.96
N ASN A 66 20.16 1.90 -42.11
CA ASN A 66 20.89 2.88 -41.30
C ASN A 66 20.02 3.66 -40.29
N LEU A 67 18.96 3.04 -39.78
CA LEU A 67 18.15 3.60 -38.70
C LEU A 67 18.87 3.49 -37.34
N VAL A 68 18.83 4.56 -36.56
CA VAL A 68 19.29 4.55 -35.16
C VAL A 68 18.11 4.28 -34.26
N ALA A 69 18.20 3.25 -33.41
CA ALA A 69 17.14 2.93 -32.45
C ALA A 69 17.04 4.02 -31.37
N PRO A 70 15.82 4.39 -30.94
CA PRO A 70 15.63 5.22 -29.76
C PRO A 70 16.33 4.61 -28.54
N ARG A 71 16.89 5.45 -27.68
CA ARG A 71 17.56 5.00 -26.46
C ARG A 71 16.53 4.39 -25.51
N ARG A 72 16.84 3.23 -24.93
CA ARG A 72 16.02 2.63 -23.87
C ARG A 72 16.00 3.52 -22.61
N ASP A 73 14.80 3.80 -22.10
CA ASP A 73 14.60 4.62 -20.89
C ASP A 73 13.76 3.84 -19.87
N LEU A 74 14.40 3.45 -18.77
CA LEU A 74 13.80 2.60 -17.74
C LEU A 74 12.77 3.34 -16.88
N GLU A 75 12.76 4.69 -16.90
CA GLU A 75 11.74 5.48 -16.22
C GLU A 75 10.48 5.61 -17.06
N LEU A 76 10.63 5.73 -18.39
CA LEU A 76 9.50 5.92 -19.30
C LEU A 76 8.84 4.60 -19.74
N GLU A 77 9.58 3.49 -19.80
CA GLU A 77 9.03 2.17 -20.14
C GLU A 77 7.82 1.79 -19.28
N PRO A 78 7.87 1.85 -17.92
CA PRO A 78 6.72 1.53 -17.09
C PRO A 78 5.53 2.48 -17.30
N LEU A 79 5.78 3.75 -17.66
CA LEU A 79 4.71 4.70 -17.96
C LEU A 79 4.04 4.38 -19.29
N VAL A 80 4.81 3.93 -20.28
CA VAL A 80 4.25 3.38 -21.52
C VAL A 80 3.40 2.14 -21.24
N GLU A 81 3.87 1.22 -20.40
CA GLU A 81 3.07 0.05 -19.99
C GLU A 81 1.75 0.44 -19.29
N VAL A 82 1.75 1.53 -18.51
CA VAL A 82 0.51 2.09 -17.92
C VAL A 82 -0.41 2.64 -19.01
N LEU A 83 0.12 3.40 -19.97
CA LEU A 83 -0.65 3.93 -21.11
C LEU A 83 -1.18 2.83 -22.05
N GLU A 84 -0.55 1.65 -22.04
CA GLU A 84 -0.98 0.46 -22.80
C GLU A 84 -1.90 -0.46 -21.99
N GLY A 85 -2.12 -0.18 -20.69
CA GLY A 85 -2.95 -1.00 -19.81
C GLY A 85 -2.32 -2.33 -19.39
N THR A 86 -1.03 -2.55 -19.65
CA THR A 86 -0.32 -3.77 -19.26
C THR A 86 0.27 -3.70 -17.85
N ARG A 87 0.33 -2.49 -17.26
CA ARG A 87 0.74 -2.27 -15.87
C ARG A 87 -0.37 -1.60 -15.06
N LEU A 88 -0.79 -2.27 -13.99
CA LEU A 88 -1.77 -1.74 -13.04
C LEU A 88 -1.20 -0.58 -12.21
N VAL A 89 -2.02 0.44 -11.96
CA VAL A 89 -1.65 1.63 -11.20
C VAL A 89 -2.20 1.56 -9.78
N HIS A 90 -1.29 1.39 -8.82
CA HIS A 90 -1.57 1.55 -7.39
C HIS A 90 -0.98 2.88 -6.91
N ALA A 91 -1.84 3.75 -6.37
CA ALA A 91 -1.49 5.10 -5.99
C ALA A 91 -1.69 5.32 -4.49
N HIS A 92 -0.59 5.54 -3.77
CA HIS A 92 -0.60 5.97 -2.37
C HIS A 92 -1.24 7.37 -2.27
N SER A 93 -2.23 7.52 -1.40
CA SER A 93 -3.07 8.72 -1.32
C SER A 93 -3.77 8.86 0.03
N TYR A 94 -4.03 10.08 0.47
CA TYR A 94 -4.81 10.33 1.70
C TYR A 94 -5.98 11.26 1.45
N ARG A 95 -5.70 12.42 0.85
CA ARG A 95 -6.67 13.51 0.72
C ARG A 95 -7.49 13.43 -0.57
N ALA A 96 -8.72 13.91 -0.48
CA ALA A 96 -9.67 13.90 -1.59
C ALA A 96 -9.22 14.78 -2.76
N ASP A 97 -8.62 15.95 -2.50
CA ASP A 97 -8.13 16.86 -3.54
C ASP A 97 -7.02 16.23 -4.40
N GLU A 98 -6.11 15.50 -3.76
CA GLU A 98 -5.01 14.84 -4.46
C GLU A 98 -5.47 13.59 -5.23
N MET A 99 -6.39 12.81 -4.65
CA MET A 99 -7.01 11.69 -5.34
C MET A 99 -7.77 12.17 -6.58
N LEU A 100 -8.58 13.22 -6.45
CA LEU A 100 -9.35 13.77 -7.56
C LEU A 100 -8.44 14.26 -8.69
N MET A 101 -7.37 15.01 -8.37
CA MET A 101 -6.37 15.44 -9.35
C MET A 101 -5.77 14.26 -10.11
N LEU A 102 -5.39 13.18 -9.43
CA LEU A 102 -4.81 12.01 -10.09
C LEU A 102 -5.83 11.31 -11.00
N LEU A 103 -7.10 11.19 -10.58
CA LEU A 103 -8.15 10.59 -11.39
C LEU A 103 -8.44 11.41 -12.65
N GLU A 104 -8.46 12.74 -12.53
CA GLU A 104 -8.64 13.66 -13.68
C GLU A 104 -7.45 13.59 -14.65
N LEU A 105 -6.23 13.55 -14.12
CA LEU A 105 -5.02 13.35 -14.94
C LEU A 105 -5.05 11.99 -15.64
N ALA A 106 -5.48 10.94 -14.94
CA ALA A 106 -5.58 9.60 -15.50
C ALA A 106 -6.63 9.53 -16.64
N ASP A 107 -7.79 10.16 -16.42
CA ASP A 107 -8.84 10.33 -17.45
C ASP A 107 -8.29 11.08 -18.68
N GLU A 108 -7.49 12.13 -18.47
CA GLU A 108 -6.88 12.92 -19.56
C GLU A 108 -5.90 12.10 -20.42
N PHE A 109 -5.03 11.33 -19.79
CA PHE A 109 -4.03 10.51 -20.48
C PHE A 109 -4.59 9.14 -20.94
N GLY A 110 -5.83 8.83 -20.60
CA GLY A 110 -6.53 7.62 -21.04
C GLY A 110 -6.06 6.34 -20.34
N PHE A 111 -5.68 6.41 -19.06
CA PHE A 111 -5.36 5.22 -18.25
C PHE A 111 -6.25 5.14 -17.01
N THR A 112 -6.40 3.93 -16.45
CA THR A 112 -7.20 3.72 -15.24
C THR A 112 -6.32 3.51 -14.02
N VAL A 113 -6.60 4.25 -12.95
CA VAL A 113 -6.06 3.98 -11.62
C VAL A 113 -6.75 2.73 -11.07
N GLN A 114 -6.01 1.63 -10.92
CA GLN A 114 -6.57 0.37 -10.44
C GLN A 114 -7.02 0.49 -8.98
N THR A 115 -6.17 1.06 -8.11
CA THR A 115 -6.50 1.19 -6.68
C THR A 115 -5.80 2.37 -6.02
N LEU A 116 -6.60 3.21 -5.36
CA LEU A 116 -6.12 4.24 -4.44
C LEU A 116 -5.81 3.60 -3.08
N GLN A 117 -4.55 3.64 -2.68
CA GLN A 117 -4.02 3.08 -1.43
C GLN A 117 -4.13 4.10 -0.31
N HIS A 118 -4.50 3.63 0.88
CA HIS A 118 -4.94 4.34 2.08
C HIS A 118 -6.23 5.13 1.89
N ALA A 119 -6.33 6.01 0.88
CA ALA A 119 -7.56 6.63 0.41
C ALA A 119 -8.50 7.10 1.54
N LEU A 120 -7.93 7.74 2.57
CA LEU A 120 -8.60 8.01 3.84
C LEU A 120 -9.79 8.98 3.71
N GLU A 121 -9.73 9.87 2.72
CA GLU A 121 -10.82 10.81 2.39
C GLU A 121 -11.66 10.36 1.17
N ALA A 122 -11.61 9.08 0.76
CA ALA A 122 -12.30 8.61 -0.43
C ALA A 122 -13.83 8.81 -0.36
N TYR A 123 -14.40 8.74 0.85
CA TYR A 123 -15.81 9.02 1.09
C TYR A 123 -16.27 10.40 0.62
N LYS A 124 -15.37 11.38 0.48
CA LYS A 124 -15.70 12.73 -0.01
C LYS A 124 -15.89 12.80 -1.52
N ILE A 125 -15.30 11.85 -2.26
CA ILE A 125 -15.25 11.82 -3.73
C ILE A 125 -15.62 10.43 -4.29
N ALA A 126 -16.47 9.71 -3.56
CA ALA A 126 -16.85 8.34 -3.93
C ALA A 126 -17.51 8.25 -5.32
N PRO A 127 -18.41 9.17 -5.73
CA PRO A 127 -18.96 9.18 -7.09
C PRO A 127 -17.90 9.34 -8.18
N GLU A 128 -16.90 10.18 -7.97
CA GLU A 128 -15.81 10.43 -8.90
C GLU A 128 -14.90 9.20 -9.04
N ILE A 129 -14.58 8.54 -7.93
CA ILE A 129 -13.84 7.27 -7.92
C ILE A 129 -14.60 6.19 -8.70
N ALA A 130 -15.91 6.05 -8.44
CA ALA A 130 -16.76 5.08 -9.14
C ALA A 130 -16.86 5.38 -10.65
N ARG A 131 -17.00 6.65 -11.03
CA ARG A 131 -17.03 7.08 -12.43
C ARG A 131 -15.74 6.75 -13.18
N HIS A 132 -14.59 6.94 -12.54
CA HIS A 132 -13.29 6.60 -13.11
C HIS A 132 -13.07 5.08 -13.21
N GLY A 133 -13.72 4.30 -12.33
CA GLY A 133 -13.54 2.85 -12.24
C GLY A 133 -12.40 2.42 -11.32
N ALA A 134 -11.92 3.31 -10.46
CA ALA A 134 -10.89 2.97 -9.48
C ALA A 134 -11.47 2.20 -8.29
N GLY A 135 -10.68 1.29 -7.72
CA GLY A 135 -10.91 0.74 -6.38
C GLY A 135 -10.25 1.58 -5.28
N ILE A 136 -10.60 1.28 -4.02
CA ILE A 136 -9.88 1.80 -2.86
C ILE A 136 -9.38 0.68 -1.96
N SER A 137 -8.23 0.89 -1.31
CA SER A 137 -7.72 0.03 -0.25
C SER A 137 -7.34 0.89 0.95
N THR A 138 -8.14 0.86 2.01
CA THR A 138 -8.08 1.82 3.12
C THR A 138 -7.84 1.15 4.48
N PHE A 139 -7.76 1.95 5.54
CA PHE A 139 -7.64 1.47 6.90
C PHE A 139 -9.00 1.44 7.59
N ALA A 140 -9.24 0.43 8.43
CA ALA A 140 -10.48 0.35 9.21
C ALA A 140 -10.52 1.36 10.37
N ASP A 141 -9.38 1.62 11.02
CA ASP A 141 -9.27 2.53 12.18
C ASP A 141 -7.94 3.31 12.32
N MET A 142 -7.03 3.22 11.35
CA MET A 142 -5.68 3.79 11.46
C MET A 142 -5.60 5.16 10.78
N TRP A 143 -5.74 6.24 11.56
CA TRP A 143 -5.65 7.63 11.07
C TRP A 143 -5.28 8.61 12.19
N GLY A 144 -5.27 9.91 11.89
CA GLY A 144 -4.98 10.97 12.88
C GLY A 144 -3.50 11.18 13.21
N TYR A 145 -2.59 10.42 12.59
CA TYR A 145 -1.15 10.50 12.83
C TYR A 145 -0.44 11.62 12.03
N LYS A 146 -1.11 12.21 11.03
CA LYS A 146 -0.67 13.33 10.20
C LYS A 146 -1.88 14.19 9.81
N ILE A 147 -1.65 15.44 9.42
CA ILE A 147 -2.74 16.37 9.04
C ILE A 147 -3.49 15.88 7.79
N GLU A 148 -2.79 15.24 6.86
CA GLU A 148 -3.38 14.65 5.65
C GLU A 148 -4.26 13.43 5.96
N ALA A 149 -4.04 12.79 7.11
CA ALA A 149 -4.79 11.63 7.59
C ALA A 149 -5.77 11.98 8.71
N TYR A 150 -6.04 13.26 8.96
CA TYR A 150 -6.78 13.68 10.14
C TYR A 150 -8.29 13.45 10.01
N ASP A 151 -8.86 13.70 8.83
CA ASP A 151 -10.30 13.72 8.60
C ASP A 151 -10.87 12.34 8.20
N ALA A 152 -10.13 11.26 8.43
CA ALA A 152 -10.62 9.92 8.12
C ALA A 152 -11.77 9.52 9.05
N ILE A 153 -12.70 8.73 8.51
CA ILE A 153 -13.88 8.24 9.25
C ILE A 153 -14.00 6.72 9.14
N PRO A 154 -14.52 6.03 10.17
CA PRO A 154 -14.72 4.57 10.12
C PRO A 154 -15.75 4.13 9.07
N TYR A 155 -16.57 5.05 8.55
CA TYR A 155 -17.59 4.80 7.55
C TYR A 155 -17.05 4.82 6.10
N ASN A 156 -15.76 5.12 5.89
CA ASN A 156 -15.18 5.36 4.56
C ASN A 156 -15.45 4.20 3.58
N VAL A 157 -15.21 2.96 4.02
CA VAL A 157 -15.45 1.76 3.21
C VAL A 157 -16.93 1.59 2.86
N ALA A 158 -17.83 1.77 3.83
CA ALA A 158 -19.26 1.61 3.59
C ALA A 158 -19.78 2.66 2.60
N VAL A 159 -19.41 3.93 2.77
CA VAL A 159 -19.81 5.01 1.86
C VAL A 159 -19.35 4.72 0.43
N THR A 160 -18.10 4.31 0.26
CA THR A 160 -17.52 4.03 -1.06
C THR A 160 -18.13 2.78 -1.70
N MET A 161 -18.32 1.69 -0.95
CA MET A 161 -19.00 0.48 -1.45
C MET A 161 -20.44 0.78 -1.90
N ARG A 162 -21.17 1.58 -1.13
CA ARG A 162 -22.55 1.98 -1.48
C ARG A 162 -22.60 2.88 -2.71
N ALA A 163 -21.52 3.60 -3.01
CA ALA A 163 -21.36 4.36 -4.27
C ALA A 163 -20.91 3.50 -5.46
N GLY A 164 -20.71 2.19 -5.29
CA GLY A 164 -20.28 1.27 -6.35
C GLY A 164 -18.76 1.13 -6.50
N VAL A 165 -17.97 1.66 -5.57
CA VAL A 165 -16.51 1.52 -5.57
C VAL A 165 -16.12 0.13 -5.06
N LEU A 166 -15.19 -0.54 -5.75
CA LEU A 166 -14.59 -1.77 -5.26
C LEU A 166 -13.64 -1.45 -4.10
N SER A 167 -14.11 -1.62 -2.87
CA SER A 167 -13.36 -1.25 -1.66
C SER A 167 -12.78 -2.46 -0.92
N THR A 168 -11.58 -2.28 -0.39
CA THR A 168 -10.87 -3.22 0.49
C THR A 168 -10.33 -2.50 1.73
N ILE A 169 -9.95 -3.29 2.74
CA ILE A 169 -9.13 -2.81 3.84
C ILE A 169 -7.75 -3.48 3.82
N ASN A 170 -6.74 -2.74 4.25
CA ASN A 170 -5.38 -3.24 4.45
C ASN A 170 -4.84 -2.75 5.80
N SER A 171 -3.65 -3.21 6.20
CA SER A 171 -3.01 -2.84 7.47
C SER A 171 -1.77 -1.95 7.31
N ASP A 172 -1.11 -1.99 6.14
CA ASP A 172 0.25 -1.44 5.92
C ASP A 172 1.27 -1.88 7.00
N ASP A 173 1.02 -3.04 7.62
CA ASP A 173 1.80 -3.59 8.72
C ASP A 173 1.68 -5.12 8.75
N ASP A 174 2.82 -5.82 8.74
CA ASP A 174 2.90 -7.28 8.72
C ASP A 174 2.27 -7.93 9.96
N GLY A 175 2.38 -7.26 11.10
CA GLY A 175 1.84 -7.74 12.37
C GLY A 175 0.32 -7.77 12.36
N ARG A 176 -0.27 -6.64 11.98
CA ARG A 176 -1.71 -6.38 11.90
C ARG A 176 -2.36 -7.05 10.70
N ALA A 177 -1.63 -7.28 9.60
CA ALA A 177 -2.12 -8.02 8.42
C ALA A 177 -2.70 -9.39 8.80
N ARG A 178 -2.10 -10.06 9.79
CA ARG A 178 -2.52 -11.36 10.33
C ARG A 178 -3.87 -11.32 11.06
N ARG A 179 -4.45 -10.14 11.29
CA ARG A 179 -5.68 -9.92 12.06
C ARG A 179 -6.68 -9.03 11.31
N LEU A 180 -6.59 -8.99 9.97
CA LEU A 180 -7.50 -8.19 9.13
C LEU A 180 -8.97 -8.58 9.30
N ASN A 181 -9.27 -9.80 9.75
CA ASN A 181 -10.63 -10.22 10.13
C ASN A 181 -11.22 -9.34 11.25
N ILE A 182 -10.41 -8.90 12.22
CA ILE A 182 -10.84 -7.99 13.29
C ILE A 182 -11.10 -6.59 12.72
N ASP A 183 -10.31 -6.16 11.74
CA ASP A 183 -10.52 -4.88 11.07
C ASP A 183 -11.77 -4.90 10.19
N ALA A 184 -12.05 -6.02 9.51
CA ALA A 184 -13.27 -6.22 8.75
C ALA A 184 -14.52 -6.17 9.66
N ALA A 185 -14.44 -6.74 10.87
CA ALA A 185 -15.55 -6.69 11.83
C ALA A 185 -15.96 -5.25 12.23
N LYS A 186 -15.01 -4.29 12.19
CA LYS A 186 -15.32 -2.87 12.46
C LYS A 186 -16.24 -2.28 11.39
N LEU A 187 -16.16 -2.78 10.17
CA LEU A 187 -17.00 -2.35 9.06
C LEU A 187 -18.48 -2.72 9.26
N VAL A 188 -18.74 -3.83 9.95
CA VAL A 188 -20.10 -4.19 10.40
C VAL A 188 -20.59 -3.18 11.43
N ARG A 189 -19.76 -2.89 12.45
CA ARG A 189 -20.15 -2.01 13.57
C ARG A 189 -20.37 -0.55 13.16
N TYR A 190 -19.50 0.00 12.32
CA TYR A 190 -19.55 1.41 11.94
C TYR A 190 -20.24 1.57 10.59
N GLY A 191 -19.94 0.75 9.60
CA GLY A 191 -20.50 0.88 8.25
C GLY A 191 -21.88 0.27 8.03
N GLY A 192 -22.37 -0.56 8.96
CA GLY A 192 -23.61 -1.33 8.75
C GLY A 192 -23.51 -2.29 7.56
N LEU A 193 -22.29 -2.70 7.20
CA LEU A 193 -22.04 -3.74 6.20
C LEU A 193 -22.48 -5.09 6.78
N THR A 194 -22.98 -5.96 5.91
CA THR A 194 -23.23 -7.37 6.26
C THR A 194 -21.92 -8.10 6.49
N ASP A 195 -21.97 -9.24 7.17
CA ASP A 195 -20.79 -10.09 7.41
C ASP A 195 -20.11 -10.51 6.09
N ASP A 196 -20.90 -10.84 5.06
CA ASP A 196 -20.40 -11.18 3.72
C ASP A 196 -19.71 -9.99 3.05
N GLU A 197 -20.31 -8.79 3.13
CA GLU A 197 -19.70 -7.57 2.60
C GLU A 197 -18.38 -7.25 3.30
N ALA A 198 -18.34 -7.39 4.64
CA ALA A 198 -17.13 -7.17 5.42
C ALA A 198 -16.03 -8.18 5.06
N LEU A 199 -16.36 -9.48 4.99
CA LEU A 199 -15.41 -10.52 4.58
C LEU A 199 -14.92 -10.32 3.15
N ALA A 200 -15.77 -9.85 2.23
CA ALA A 200 -15.39 -9.56 0.86
C ALA A 200 -14.27 -8.51 0.79
N THR A 201 -14.24 -7.53 1.70
CA THR A 201 -13.20 -6.48 1.73
C THR A 201 -11.79 -6.98 2.05
N ILE A 202 -11.67 -8.19 2.63
CA ILE A 202 -10.40 -8.84 2.97
C ILE A 202 -10.17 -10.14 2.18
N THR A 203 -11.03 -10.44 1.20
CA THR A 203 -10.96 -11.64 0.36
C THR A 203 -11.17 -11.30 -1.12
N ILE A 204 -12.36 -11.53 -1.67
CA ILE A 204 -12.62 -11.43 -3.12
C ILE A 204 -12.41 -10.02 -3.67
N ASN A 205 -12.65 -8.96 -2.90
CA ASN A 205 -12.43 -7.60 -3.40
C ASN A 205 -10.93 -7.33 -3.59
N GLY A 206 -10.08 -7.82 -2.69
CA GLY A 206 -8.62 -7.73 -2.81
C GLY A 206 -8.11 -8.52 -4.02
N ALA A 207 -8.63 -9.75 -4.19
CA ALA A 207 -8.30 -10.58 -5.35
C ALA A 207 -8.68 -9.91 -6.69
N LYS A 208 -9.86 -9.28 -6.75
CA LYS A 208 -10.31 -8.50 -7.92
C LYS A 208 -9.42 -7.28 -8.18
N GLN A 209 -9.04 -6.52 -7.15
CA GLN A 209 -8.13 -5.38 -7.29
C GLN A 209 -6.75 -5.78 -7.82
N LEU A 210 -6.28 -6.97 -7.48
CA LEU A 210 -5.00 -7.53 -7.93
C LEU A 210 -5.07 -8.28 -9.27
N GLY A 211 -6.25 -8.41 -9.87
CA GLY A 211 -6.43 -9.14 -11.14
C GLY A 211 -6.31 -10.66 -11.03
N VAL A 212 -6.51 -11.22 -9.83
CA VAL A 212 -6.41 -12.67 -9.54
C VAL A 212 -7.69 -13.24 -8.92
N GLY A 213 -8.82 -12.54 -9.10
CA GLY A 213 -10.13 -12.93 -8.55
C GLY A 213 -10.73 -14.20 -9.18
N ASP A 214 -10.17 -14.66 -10.30
CA ASP A 214 -10.45 -15.96 -10.92
C ASP A 214 -9.73 -17.12 -10.22
N ARG A 215 -8.65 -16.83 -9.48
CA ARG A 215 -7.85 -17.81 -8.75
C ARG A 215 -8.13 -17.87 -7.25
N VAL A 216 -8.30 -16.73 -6.59
CA VAL A 216 -8.38 -16.66 -5.12
C VAL A 216 -9.51 -15.76 -4.62
N GLY A 217 -9.76 -15.78 -3.31
CA GLY A 217 -10.64 -14.84 -2.61
C GLY A 217 -12.09 -15.30 -2.43
N SER A 218 -12.48 -16.46 -2.95
CA SER A 218 -13.77 -17.10 -2.68
C SER A 218 -13.68 -18.62 -2.79
N ILE A 219 -14.63 -19.33 -2.18
CA ILE A 219 -14.70 -20.79 -2.22
C ILE A 219 -15.60 -21.20 -3.39
N GLU A 220 -15.00 -21.39 -4.56
CA GLU A 220 -15.69 -21.75 -5.80
C GLU A 220 -14.89 -22.82 -6.57
N VAL A 221 -15.57 -23.64 -7.37
CA VAL A 221 -14.91 -24.66 -8.19
C VAL A 221 -13.96 -24.01 -9.20
N GLY A 222 -12.72 -24.50 -9.26
CA GLY A 222 -11.68 -24.01 -10.17
C GLY A 222 -10.72 -22.99 -9.57
N LYS A 223 -10.96 -22.53 -8.33
CA LYS A 223 -10.08 -21.65 -7.58
C LYS A 223 -9.01 -22.41 -6.79
N ASP A 224 -7.94 -21.72 -6.44
CA ASP A 224 -6.86 -22.22 -5.61
C ASP A 224 -7.42 -22.58 -4.22
N ALA A 225 -6.97 -23.70 -3.66
CA ALA A 225 -7.50 -24.24 -2.41
C ALA A 225 -6.89 -23.55 -1.16
N ASP A 226 -7.02 -22.23 -1.14
CA ASP A 226 -6.57 -21.34 -0.07
C ASP A 226 -7.70 -21.11 0.93
N VAL A 227 -7.71 -21.90 2.00
CA VAL A 227 -8.84 -21.98 2.94
C VAL A 227 -8.37 -21.89 4.39
N VAL A 228 -9.14 -21.22 5.23
CA VAL A 228 -8.90 -21.19 6.67
C VAL A 228 -10.07 -21.84 7.40
N LEU A 229 -9.77 -22.87 8.19
CA LEU A 229 -10.71 -23.44 9.13
C LEU A 229 -10.64 -22.66 10.44
N TRP A 230 -11.77 -22.10 10.88
CA TRP A 230 -11.89 -21.32 12.12
C TRP A 230 -12.63 -22.12 13.19
N ASN A 231 -12.33 -21.84 14.47
CA ASN A 231 -13.06 -22.41 15.60
C ASN A 231 -14.44 -21.76 15.86
N GLY A 232 -14.79 -20.72 15.09
CA GLY A 232 -16.01 -19.93 15.22
C GLY A 232 -16.14 -18.94 14.06
N HIS A 233 -17.09 -18.00 14.16
CA HIS A 233 -17.30 -17.01 13.11
C HIS A 233 -16.05 -16.12 12.91
N PRO A 234 -15.50 -15.96 11.69
CA PRO A 234 -14.20 -15.30 11.49
C PRO A 234 -14.14 -13.83 11.95
N LEU A 235 -15.28 -13.11 11.94
CA LEU A 235 -15.36 -11.72 12.40
C LEU A 235 -15.43 -11.56 13.93
N SER A 236 -15.53 -12.67 14.68
CA SER A 236 -15.51 -12.61 16.15
C SER A 236 -14.09 -12.44 16.68
N VAL A 237 -13.91 -11.56 17.66
CA VAL A 237 -12.64 -11.36 18.37
C VAL A 237 -12.22 -12.58 19.22
N TYR A 238 -13.13 -13.52 19.47
CA TYR A 238 -12.86 -14.77 20.17
C TYR A 238 -12.42 -15.91 19.23
N SER A 239 -12.54 -15.70 17.92
CA SER A 239 -12.21 -16.72 16.93
C SER A 239 -10.72 -16.70 16.60
N HIS A 240 -10.17 -17.88 16.34
CA HIS A 240 -8.80 -18.08 15.88
C HIS A 240 -8.77 -19.20 14.82
N PRO A 241 -7.78 -19.16 13.90
CA PRO A 241 -7.62 -20.21 12.91
C PRO A 241 -7.19 -21.52 13.59
N LEU A 242 -7.84 -22.62 13.21
CA LEU A 242 -7.46 -23.99 13.57
C LEU A 242 -6.44 -24.55 12.58
N THR A 243 -6.74 -24.39 11.29
CA THR A 243 -5.91 -24.91 10.19
C THR A 243 -5.95 -23.94 9.02
N THR A 244 -4.83 -23.71 8.35
CA THR A 244 -4.77 -22.96 7.09
C THR A 244 -4.26 -23.85 5.98
N PHE A 245 -4.90 -23.77 4.83
CA PHE A 245 -4.52 -24.44 3.60
C PHE A 245 -4.02 -23.38 2.60
N ILE A 246 -2.91 -23.68 1.92
CA ILE A 246 -2.41 -22.90 0.78
C ILE A 246 -2.20 -23.90 -0.34
N ASP A 247 -2.78 -23.66 -1.51
CA ASP A 247 -2.75 -24.57 -2.66
C ASP A 247 -3.22 -26.01 -2.30
N GLY A 248 -4.09 -26.14 -1.30
CA GLY A 248 -4.60 -27.42 -0.81
C GLY A 248 -3.70 -28.15 0.18
N GLU A 249 -2.53 -27.60 0.50
CA GLU A 249 -1.60 -28.16 1.49
C GLU A 249 -1.78 -27.50 2.86
N ILE A 250 -1.69 -28.28 3.94
CA ILE A 250 -1.76 -27.75 5.31
C ILE A 250 -0.49 -26.95 5.59
N PHE A 251 -0.64 -25.63 5.65
CA PHE A 251 0.44 -24.69 5.97
C PHE A 251 0.55 -24.44 7.48
N PHE A 252 -0.59 -24.29 8.16
CA PHE A 252 -0.68 -24.15 9.61
C PHE A 252 -1.69 -25.12 10.19
N ASP A 253 -1.37 -25.68 11.35
CA ASP A 253 -2.29 -26.48 12.16
C ASP A 253 -1.99 -26.21 13.64
N VAL A 254 -3.04 -25.89 14.40
CA VAL A 254 -2.90 -25.45 15.80
C VAL A 254 -2.34 -26.53 16.72
N GLU A 255 -2.62 -27.81 16.46
CA GLU A 255 -2.11 -28.91 17.28
C GLU A 255 -0.64 -29.20 16.94
N ARG A 256 -0.27 -29.14 15.65
CA ARG A 256 1.14 -29.22 15.22
C ARG A 256 1.97 -28.06 15.78
N ASP A 257 1.42 -26.85 15.79
CA ASP A 257 2.08 -25.67 16.37
C ASP A 257 2.32 -25.85 17.87
N LYS A 258 1.27 -26.21 18.64
CA LYS A 258 1.38 -26.46 20.09
C LYS A 258 2.46 -27.50 20.41
N ALA A 259 2.53 -28.60 19.66
CA ALA A 259 3.52 -29.64 19.87
C ALA A 259 4.97 -29.15 19.64
N LYS A 260 5.17 -28.16 18.77
CA LYS A 260 6.49 -27.60 18.45
C LYS A 260 6.96 -26.51 19.43
N ARG A 261 6.04 -25.83 20.13
CA ARG A 261 6.38 -24.67 20.98
C ARG A 261 7.45 -24.97 22.03
N ALA A 262 7.33 -26.10 22.72
CA ALA A 262 8.30 -26.46 23.76
C ALA A 262 9.72 -26.65 23.19
N ALA A 263 9.84 -27.26 22.00
CA ALA A 263 11.12 -27.42 21.32
C ALA A 263 11.68 -26.09 20.83
N LEU A 264 10.85 -25.22 20.26
CA LEU A 264 11.25 -23.89 19.80
C LEU A 264 11.67 -22.97 20.96
N GLU A 265 11.00 -23.06 22.11
CA GLU A 265 11.39 -22.32 23.32
C GLU A 265 12.75 -22.80 23.86
N ALA A 266 12.99 -24.11 23.87
CA ALA A 266 14.28 -24.68 24.26
C ALA A 266 15.40 -24.25 23.30
N GLU A 267 15.18 -24.36 21.99
CA GLU A 267 16.12 -23.90 20.96
C GLU A 267 16.41 -22.40 21.08
N ARG A 268 15.37 -21.59 21.27
CA ARG A 268 15.52 -20.15 21.50
C ARG A 268 16.39 -19.85 22.72
N ALA A 269 16.14 -20.52 23.85
CA ALA A 269 16.92 -20.33 25.07
C ALA A 269 18.38 -20.74 24.89
N GLU A 270 18.64 -21.82 24.15
CA GLU A 270 20.00 -22.26 23.80
C GLU A 270 20.72 -21.23 22.93
N LEU A 271 20.06 -20.70 21.89
CA LEU A 271 20.61 -19.67 21.02
C LEU A 271 20.88 -18.35 21.77
N GLU A 272 19.97 -17.93 22.65
CA GLU A 272 20.14 -16.75 23.51
C GLU A 272 21.32 -16.93 24.49
N ALA A 273 21.51 -18.14 25.02
CA ALA A 273 22.66 -18.47 25.88
C ALA A 273 23.98 -18.54 25.10
N ALA A 274 23.95 -18.92 23.82
CA ALA A 274 25.12 -19.02 22.94
C ALA A 274 25.61 -17.66 22.38
N GLU A 275 24.75 -16.63 22.32
CA GLU A 275 25.12 -15.27 21.89
C GLU A 275 24.92 -14.21 23.03
N PRO A 276 25.63 -14.30 24.18
CA PRO A 276 25.36 -13.46 25.35
C PRO A 276 25.63 -11.96 25.17
N ASN A 277 26.26 -11.54 24.07
CA ASN A 277 26.68 -10.14 23.80
C ASN A 277 26.08 -9.51 22.54
N LYS A 278 25.04 -10.10 21.94
CA LYS A 278 24.33 -9.41 20.87
C LYS A 278 23.34 -8.43 21.50
N VAL A 279 23.71 -7.15 21.49
CA VAL A 279 22.76 -6.07 21.80
C VAL A 279 21.51 -6.34 20.96
N PRO A 280 20.30 -6.42 21.56
CA PRO A 280 19.09 -6.70 20.81
C PRO A 280 19.03 -5.69 19.68
N THR A 281 19.13 -6.15 18.44
CA THR A 281 18.89 -5.26 17.31
C THR A 281 17.41 -4.95 17.40
N PRO A 282 16.99 -3.70 17.69
CA PRO A 282 15.58 -3.42 17.81
C PRO A 282 14.95 -3.82 16.48
N SER A 283 14.04 -4.79 16.52
CA SER A 283 13.21 -5.13 15.37
C SER A 283 12.63 -3.80 14.89
N ARG A 284 12.90 -3.43 13.63
CA ARG A 284 12.36 -2.21 13.02
C ARG A 284 10.83 -2.35 12.88
N GLY A 285 10.12 -2.25 13.99
CA GLY A 285 8.75 -1.76 14.07
C GLY A 285 8.86 -0.25 14.20
N GLY A 286 8.30 0.46 13.22
CA GLY A 286 8.41 1.92 13.14
C GLY A 286 7.70 2.61 14.30
N ALA A 287 8.45 3.43 15.05
CA ALA A 287 7.94 4.63 15.70
C ALA A 287 9.10 5.61 15.93
N GLY A 288 8.80 6.89 15.77
CA GLY A 288 9.75 7.99 15.61
C GLY A 288 10.69 8.30 16.78
N ARG A 289 11.87 8.79 16.39
CA ARG A 289 12.66 9.92 16.92
C ARG A 289 13.04 9.95 18.41
N GLY A 290 14.36 9.89 18.63
CA GLY A 290 15.07 10.93 19.40
C GLY A 290 15.55 10.53 20.79
N ALA A 291 16.81 10.08 20.89
CA ALA A 291 17.64 10.30 22.06
C ALA A 291 19.12 10.27 21.64
N THR A 292 19.75 11.43 21.64
CA THR A 292 21.21 11.55 21.66
C THR A 292 21.69 11.10 23.04
N PRO A 293 22.68 10.20 23.17
CA PRO A 293 23.21 9.86 24.48
C PRO A 293 23.97 11.08 25.05
N PRO A 294 23.82 11.43 26.34
CA PRO A 294 24.71 12.42 26.95
C PRO A 294 26.11 11.81 27.08
N ALA A 295 27.11 12.57 26.64
CA ALA A 295 28.51 12.30 26.94
C ALA A 295 28.77 12.47 28.44
N ASP A 296 29.50 11.53 29.01
CA ASP A 296 30.27 11.55 30.26
C ASP A 296 30.09 12.80 31.16
N SER A 297 29.43 12.63 32.31
CA SER A 297 29.74 13.41 33.51
C SER A 297 29.34 12.67 34.79
N THR A 298 30.32 11.98 35.37
CA THR A 298 30.60 11.84 36.81
C THR A 298 29.41 11.94 37.79
N TRP A 299 28.92 10.78 38.23
CA TRP A 299 28.07 10.64 39.41
C TRP A 299 28.92 10.60 40.68
N GLU A 300 29.21 11.78 41.24
CA GLU A 300 29.75 11.92 42.60
C GLU A 300 28.69 12.50 43.55
N SER A 301 28.33 11.69 44.55
CA SER A 301 27.93 12.05 45.93
C SER A 301 26.92 13.18 46.18
N ARG A 302 25.80 12.87 46.85
CA ARG A 302 25.56 13.20 48.29
C ARG A 302 24.08 13.01 48.69
N ARG A 303 23.94 12.20 49.75
CA ARG A 303 22.85 12.06 50.74
C ARG A 303 21.47 11.59 50.27
#